data_AF-A0AAD1P3G7-F1
#
_entry.id   AF-A0AAD1P3G7-F1
#
_cell.length_a   1.000
_cell.length_b   1.000
_cell.length_c   1.000
_cell.angle_alpha   90.00
_cell.angle_beta   90.00
_cell.angle_gamma   90.00
#
_symmetry.space_group_name_H-M   'P 1'
#
loop_
_entity.id
_entity.type
_entity.pdbx_description
1 polymer ?
#
loop_
_entity_poly.entity_id
_entity_poly.type
_entity_poly.pdbx_seq_one_letter_code
_entity_poly.pdbx_strand_id
1 'polypeptide(L)'
;MLFLDQDASLDRLLHAVTYISQNKKPINIKEINNKITANEFNVMMMLARGWSLTQIAGASQKSEKTIGAYKSNIARKLGKNNSRLKYTISHYSQP
;
A
#
# COMPACT_ATOMS: atom_id res chain seq x y z
N MET A 1 -35.99 1.95 36.18
CA MET A 1 -36.23 2.33 34.77
C MET A 1 -35.30 3.50 34.48
N LEU A 2 -34.15 3.24 33.85
CA LEU A 2 -33.17 4.28 33.52
C LEU A 2 -33.70 5.05 32.32
N PHE A 3 -34.41 6.15 32.58
CA PHE A 3 -34.65 7.17 31.57
C PHE A 3 -33.28 7.74 31.19
N LEU A 4 -32.76 7.30 30.06
CA LEU A 4 -31.63 7.95 29.40
C LEU A 4 -32.10 9.36 29.05
N ASP A 5 -31.59 10.31 29.82
CA ASP A 5 -31.78 11.74 29.68
C ASP A 5 -31.47 12.15 28.23
N GLN A 6 -32.54 12.48 27.50
CA GLN A 6 -32.52 12.70 26.06
C GLN A 6 -31.71 13.97 25.70
N ASP A 7 -31.62 14.92 26.63
CA ASP A 7 -30.83 16.15 26.48
C ASP A 7 -29.32 15.86 26.60
N ALA A 8 -28.92 15.02 27.57
CA ALA A 8 -27.55 14.53 27.65
C ALA A 8 -27.10 13.74 26.41
N SER A 9 -28.05 13.12 25.69
CA SER A 9 -27.77 12.38 24.46
C SER A 9 -27.44 13.30 23.27
N LEU A 10 -28.11 14.45 23.18
CA LEU A 10 -27.86 15.45 22.15
C LEU A 10 -26.53 16.15 22.36
N ASP A 11 -26.20 16.50 23.60
CA ASP A 11 -24.89 17.08 23.93
C ASP A 11 -23.75 16.09 23.66
N ARG A 12 -23.95 14.82 24.00
CA ARG A 12 -22.98 13.76 23.66
C ARG A 12 -22.81 13.59 22.15
N LEU A 13 -23.90 13.65 21.39
CA LEU A 13 -23.86 13.57 19.93
C LEU A 13 -23.13 14.79 19.35
N LEU A 14 -23.46 15.99 19.80
CA LEU A 14 -22.82 17.24 19.36
C LEU A 14 -21.32 17.22 19.67
N HIS A 15 -20.95 16.77 20.86
CA HIS A 15 -19.55 16.64 21.25
C HIS A 15 -18.82 15.59 20.39
N ALA A 16 -19.45 14.43 20.12
CA ALA A 16 -18.88 13.40 19.26
C ALA A 16 -18.68 13.88 17.81
N VAL A 17 -19.67 14.57 17.24
CA VAL A 17 -19.59 15.12 15.87
C VAL A 17 -18.54 16.21 15.79
N THR A 18 -18.47 17.10 16.78
CA THR A 18 -17.47 18.17 16.85
C THR A 18 -16.06 17.59 16.99
N TYR A 19 -15.89 16.57 17.84
CA TYR A 19 -14.63 15.85 17.99
C TYR A 19 -14.19 15.20 16.67
N ILE A 20 -15.08 14.51 15.94
CA ILE A 20 -14.76 13.89 14.65
C ILE A 20 -14.40 14.95 13.59
N SER A 21 -15.13 16.07 13.56
CA SER A 21 -14.90 17.16 12.62
C SER A 21 -13.54 17.84 12.86
N GLN A 22 -13.19 18.12 14.12
CA GLN A 22 -11.93 18.76 14.50
C GLN A 22 -10.73 17.81 14.44
N ASN A 23 -10.93 16.52 14.75
CA ASN A 23 -9.88 15.50 14.69
C ASN A 23 -9.83 14.78 13.35
N LYS A 24 -10.42 15.35 12.30
CA LYS A 24 -10.28 14.88 10.93
C LYS A 24 -8.83 15.10 10.51
N LYS A 25 -7.96 14.17 10.92
CA LYS A 25 -6.54 14.17 10.55
C LYS A 25 -6.50 14.32 9.03
N PRO A 26 -5.74 15.29 8.49
CA PRO A 26 -5.57 15.37 7.06
C PRO A 26 -5.08 14.00 6.61
N ILE A 27 -5.85 13.35 5.74
CA ILE A 27 -5.44 12.10 5.12
C ILE A 27 -4.08 12.40 4.52
N ASN A 28 -3.04 11.79 5.09
CA ASN A 28 -1.68 12.16 4.80
C ASN A 28 -1.40 11.76 3.35
N ILE A 29 -1.46 12.73 2.44
CA ILE A 29 -1.27 12.55 0.98
C ILE A 29 0.11 11.93 0.68
N LYS A 30 1.03 11.86 1.65
CA LYS A 30 2.27 11.08 1.53
C LYS A 30 2.02 9.60 1.24
N GLU A 31 0.91 9.00 1.68
CA GLU A 31 0.56 7.62 1.31
C GLU A 31 0.25 7.47 -0.19
N ILE A 32 -0.24 8.52 -0.85
CA ILE A 32 -0.59 8.50 -2.28
C ILE A 32 0.67 8.51 -3.16
N ASN A 33 1.79 9.05 -2.67
CA ASN A 33 3.09 9.01 -3.34
C ASN A 33 3.74 7.61 -3.31
N ASN A 34 3.16 6.68 -2.53
CA ASN A 34 3.60 5.30 -2.46
C ASN A 34 2.94 4.40 -3.54
N LYS A 35 2.31 5.02 -4.54
CA LYS A 35 1.62 4.31 -5.62
C LYS A 35 2.63 3.53 -6.46
N ILE A 36 2.41 2.22 -6.58
CA ILE A 36 3.11 1.37 -7.52
C ILE A 36 2.72 1.81 -8.94
N THR A 37 3.72 2.14 -9.75
CA THR A 37 3.53 2.49 -11.16
C THR A 37 3.22 1.25 -11.99
N ALA A 38 2.62 1.40 -13.17
CA ALA A 38 2.31 0.26 -14.05
C ALA A 38 3.55 -0.60 -14.38
N ASN A 39 4.71 0.03 -14.60
CA ASN A 39 5.96 -0.68 -14.87
C ASN A 39 6.44 -1.45 -13.64
N GLU A 40 6.38 -0.85 -12.46
CA GLU A 40 6.71 -1.53 -11.20
C GLU A 40 5.74 -2.68 -10.92
N PHE A 41 4.45 -2.51 -11.21
CA PHE A 41 3.45 -3.56 -11.07
C PHE A 41 3.73 -4.73 -12.00
N ASN A 42 4.03 -4.48 -13.28
CA ASN A 42 4.37 -5.52 -14.25
C ASN A 42 5.61 -6.32 -13.82
N VAL A 43 6.66 -5.62 -13.37
CA VAL A 43 7.87 -6.27 -12.83
C VAL A 43 7.55 -7.09 -11.58
N MET A 44 6.75 -6.54 -10.65
CA MET A 44 6.30 -7.23 -9.43
C MET A 44 5.55 -8.52 -9.77
N MET A 45 4.67 -8.45 -10.75
CA MET A 45 3.79 -9.53 -11.22
C MET A 45 4.59 -10.64 -11.92
N MET A 46 5.65 -10.31 -12.66
CA MET A 46 6.58 -11.30 -13.23
C MET A 46 7.49 -11.92 -12.16
N LEU A 47 7.96 -11.14 -11.19
CA LEU A 47 8.73 -11.65 -10.04
C LEU A 47 7.90 -12.65 -9.21
N ALA A 48 6.61 -12.38 -9.02
CA ALA A 48 5.66 -13.28 -8.34
C ALA A 48 5.60 -14.66 -9.01
N ARG A 49 5.61 -14.67 -10.34
CA ARG A 49 5.62 -15.87 -11.19
C ARG A 49 6.98 -16.58 -11.22
N GLY A 50 7.98 -16.08 -10.49
CA GLY A 50 9.29 -16.70 -10.39
C GLY A 50 10.30 -16.31 -11.45
N TRP A 51 9.97 -15.34 -12.32
CA TRP A 51 10.86 -14.91 -13.39
C TRP A 51 12.13 -14.24 -12.84
N SER A 52 13.26 -14.44 -13.52
CA SER A 52 14.52 -13.77 -13.21
C SER A 52 14.53 -12.32 -13.70
N LEU A 53 15.45 -11.50 -13.18
CA LEU A 53 15.61 -10.12 -13.65
C LEU A 53 16.01 -10.06 -15.13
N THR A 54 16.81 -11.02 -15.60
CA THR A 54 17.25 -11.13 -16.99
C THR A 54 16.08 -11.46 -17.94
N GLN A 55 15.20 -12.37 -17.52
CA GLN A 55 13.97 -12.72 -18.27
C GLN A 55 13.00 -11.54 -18.33
N ILE A 56 12.82 -10.83 -17.22
CA ILE A 56 11.95 -9.64 -17.15
C ILE A 56 12.51 -8.51 -18.01
N ALA A 57 13.83 -8.32 -18.00
CA ALA A 57 14.53 -7.33 -18.82
C ALA A 57 14.28 -7.58 -20.31
N GLY A 58 14.45 -8.85 -20.75
CA GLY A 58 14.15 -9.27 -22.11
C GLY A 58 12.69 -9.05 -22.51
N ALA A 59 11.74 -9.46 -21.66
CA ALA A 59 10.31 -9.34 -21.94
C ALA A 59 9.78 -7.89 -21.91
N SER A 60 10.38 -7.03 -21.07
CA SER A 60 9.97 -5.62 -20.93
C SER A 60 10.74 -4.67 -21.86
N GLN A 61 11.68 -5.19 -22.66
CA GLN A 61 12.61 -4.38 -23.48
C GLN A 61 13.32 -3.28 -22.66
N LYS A 62 13.76 -3.62 -21.44
CA LYS A 62 14.50 -2.72 -20.53
C LYS A 62 15.80 -3.36 -20.10
N SER A 63 16.78 -2.55 -19.72
CA SER A 63 18.02 -3.07 -19.15
C SER A 63 17.78 -3.76 -17.81
N GLU A 64 18.58 -4.77 -17.48
CA GLU A 64 18.56 -5.41 -16.17
C GLU A 64 18.75 -4.41 -15.02
N LYS A 65 19.59 -3.39 -15.23
CA LYS A 65 19.80 -2.29 -14.28
C LYS A 65 18.49 -1.55 -13.98
N THR A 66 17.69 -1.27 -15.02
CA THR A 66 16.38 -0.63 -14.86
C THR A 66 15.40 -1.52 -14.10
N ILE A 67 15.35 -2.82 -14.41
CA ILE A 67 14.49 -3.77 -13.70
C ILE A 67 14.92 -3.92 -12.23
N GLY A 68 16.22 -3.92 -11.94
CA GLY A 68 16.75 -3.91 -10.57
C GLY A 68 16.38 -2.65 -9.79
N ALA A 69 16.34 -1.50 -10.46
CA ALA A 69 15.85 -0.25 -9.88
C ALA A 69 14.35 -0.34 -9.55
N TYR A 70 13.53 -0.88 -10.48
CA TYR A 70 12.11 -1.11 -10.23
C TYR A 70 11.89 -2.06 -9.05
N LYS A 71 12.62 -3.18 -8.97
CA LYS A 71 12.58 -4.11 -7.81
C LYS A 71 12.85 -3.38 -6.49
N SER A 72 13.87 -2.53 -6.47
CA SER A 72 14.25 -1.77 -5.28
C SER A 72 13.21 -0.72 -4.89
N ASN A 73 12.59 -0.06 -5.88
CA ASN A 73 11.51 0.89 -5.65
C ASN A 73 10.24 0.20 -5.16
N ILE A 74 9.87 -0.96 -5.73
CA ILE A 74 8.75 -1.79 -5.25
C ILE A 74 8.98 -2.18 -3.78
N ALA A 75 10.19 -2.64 -3.44
CA ALA A 75 10.55 -2.98 -2.07
C ALA A 75 10.35 -1.82 -1.10
N ARG A 76 10.86 -0.63 -1.47
CA ARG A 76 10.69 0.60 -0.71
C ARG A 76 9.21 0.96 -0.56
N LYS A 77 8.43 0.82 -1.64
CA LYS A 77 7.01 1.15 -1.66
C LYS A 77 6.15 0.19 -0.83
N LEU A 78 6.49 -1.10 -0.82
CA LEU A 78 5.81 -2.11 0.00
C LEU A 78 6.28 -2.11 1.47
N GLY A 79 7.28 -1.30 1.83
CA GLY A 79 7.87 -1.29 3.17
C GLY A 79 8.57 -2.61 3.52
N LYS A 80 9.11 -3.33 2.52
CA LYS A 80 9.76 -4.64 2.68
C LYS A 80 11.21 -4.60 2.20
N ASN A 81 12.03 -5.50 2.73
CA ASN A 81 13.40 -5.66 2.30
C ASN A 81 13.49 -6.37 0.94
N ASN A 82 14.35 -5.84 0.06
CA ASN A 82 14.56 -6.28 -1.34
C ASN A 82 14.91 -7.79 -1.46
N SER A 83 15.55 -8.36 -0.45
CA SER A 83 15.99 -9.75 -0.40
C SER A 83 14.83 -10.75 -0.33
N ARG A 84 13.69 -10.36 0.27
CA ARG A 84 12.54 -11.24 0.47
C ARG A 84 11.38 -10.97 -0.48
N LEU A 85 11.52 -10.00 -1.39
CA LEU A 85 10.42 -9.54 -2.23
C LEU A 85 9.75 -10.66 -3.03
N LYS A 86 10.56 -11.49 -3.70
CA LYS A 86 10.10 -12.68 -4.45
C LYS A 86 9.27 -13.63 -3.57
N TYR A 87 9.72 -13.85 -2.34
CA TYR A 87 9.04 -14.73 -1.38
C TYR A 87 7.76 -14.10 -0.83
N THR A 88 7.79 -12.82 -0.43
CA THR A 88 6.58 -12.15 0.06
C THR A 88 5.49 -12.06 -1.00
N ILE A 89 5.83 -11.77 -2.27
CA ILE A 89 4.82 -11.63 -3.33
C ILE A 89 4.22 -12.99 -3.73
N SER A 90 5.02 -14.07 -3.74
CA SER A 90 4.52 -15.42 -4.04
C SER A 90 3.52 -15.94 -2.99
N HIS A 91 3.68 -15.59 -1.71
CA HIS A 91 2.75 -16.01 -0.66
C HIS A 91 1.39 -15.30 -0.72
N TYR A 92 1.28 -14.14 -1.39
CA TYR A 92 -0.02 -13.48 -1.64
C TYR A 92 -0.77 -14.08 -2.86
N SER A 93 -0.12 -14.99 -3.60
CA SER A 93 -0.72 -15.62 -4.79
C SER A 93 -1.34 -16.99 -4.49
N GLN A 94 -1.37 -17.40 -3.22
CA GLN A 94 -2.04 -18.62 -2.79
C GLN A 94 -3.37 -18.26 -2.12
N PRO A 95 -4.48 -18.90 -2.51
CA PRO A 95 -5.83 -18.60 -2.01
C PRO A 95 -6.00 -18.91 -0.52
#